data_AF-A0A7V9NPN3-F1
#
_entry.id   AF-A0A7V9NPN3-F1
#
_cell.length_a   1.000
_cell.length_b   1.000
_cell.length_c   1.000
_cell.angle_alpha   90.00
_cell.angle_beta   90.00
_cell.angle_gamma   90.00
#
_symmetry.space_group_name_H-M   'P 1'
#
loop_
_entity.id
_entity.type
_entity.pdbx_description
1 polymer ?
#
loop_
_entity_poly.entity_id
_entity_poly.type
_entity_poly.pdbx_seq_one_letter_code
_entity_poly.pdbx_strand_id
1 'polypeptide(L)'
;DYFRTLETFKIKSNKRKVILFLGSNIGNFSQTQAEEFFRQLRAVMNEDDVLFIGFDLQKNPHTILRAYDDAEGVTAAFNLNLLTRINRELGADFNTENFLHYASYHPTDGAARSFLVSRKNQTVFVDSLSKNFEFTIWEPIFMEISQKYSLAMIDALAHSSGFRVEKNLFDSKKFYANSVWKPV
;
A
#
# COMPACT_ATOMS: atom_id res chain seq x y z
N ASP A 1 -15.86 -3.69 -10.03
CA ASP A 1 -15.83 -3.49 -8.57
C ASP A 1 -15.57 -4.83 -7.91
N TYR A 2 -14.44 -4.96 -7.21
CA TYR A 2 -13.88 -6.22 -6.70
C TYR A 2 -14.87 -6.98 -5.81
N PHE A 3 -15.55 -6.28 -4.90
CA PHE A 3 -16.49 -6.90 -3.97
C PHE A 3 -17.77 -7.37 -4.64
N ARG A 4 -18.30 -6.61 -5.61
CA ARG A 4 -19.47 -7.02 -6.41
C ARG A 4 -19.24 -8.34 -7.15
N THR A 5 -18.02 -8.55 -7.65
CA THR A 5 -17.62 -9.82 -8.25
C THR A 5 -17.60 -10.96 -7.22
N LEU A 6 -17.05 -10.72 -6.02
CA LEU A 6 -17.02 -11.71 -4.94
C LEU A 6 -18.40 -12.07 -4.39
N GLU A 7 -19.29 -11.09 -4.22
CA GLU A 7 -20.69 -11.32 -3.83
C GLU A 7 -21.41 -12.26 -4.81
N THR A 8 -21.17 -12.06 -6.10
CA THR A 8 -21.74 -12.91 -7.15
C THR A 8 -21.30 -14.38 -6.97
N PHE A 9 -20.07 -14.62 -6.55
CA PHE A 9 -19.56 -15.97 -6.28
C PHE A 9 -20.08 -16.57 -4.98
N LYS A 10 -20.37 -15.74 -3.96
CA LYS A 10 -21.04 -16.20 -2.74
C LYS A 10 -22.41 -16.80 -3.04
N ILE A 11 -23.17 -16.15 -3.94
CA ILE A 11 -24.55 -16.55 -4.27
C ILE A 11 -24.60 -17.76 -5.21
N LYS A 12 -23.64 -17.86 -6.16
CA LYS A 12 -23.73 -18.84 -7.27
C LYS A 12 -23.10 -20.21 -6.99
N SER A 13 -22.32 -20.39 -5.92
CA SER A 13 -21.65 -21.66 -5.65
C SER A 13 -21.39 -21.90 -4.17
N ASN A 14 -21.76 -23.09 -3.69
CA ASN A 14 -21.43 -23.59 -2.35
C ASN A 14 -20.04 -24.27 -2.30
N LYS A 15 -19.22 -24.15 -3.35
CA LYS A 15 -17.85 -24.68 -3.31
C LYS A 15 -16.98 -23.78 -2.45
N ARG A 16 -16.09 -24.42 -1.68
CA ARG A 16 -15.02 -23.75 -0.95
C ARG A 16 -14.14 -22.93 -1.90
N LYS A 17 -13.90 -21.67 -1.57
CA LYS A 17 -13.03 -20.76 -2.33
C LYS A 17 -11.72 -20.50 -1.60
N VAL A 18 -10.68 -20.26 -2.39
CA VAL A 18 -9.40 -19.70 -1.91
C VAL A 18 -9.25 -18.32 -2.54
N ILE A 19 -9.29 -17.28 -1.73
CA ILE A 19 -9.13 -15.89 -2.16
C ILE A 19 -7.66 -15.53 -1.99
N LEU A 20 -7.03 -15.02 -3.06
CA LEU A 20 -5.62 -14.64 -3.07
C LEU A 20 -5.49 -13.13 -3.00
N PHE A 21 -4.75 -12.63 -2.00
CA PHE A 21 -4.39 -11.22 -1.87
C PHE A 21 -2.87 -11.08 -1.69
N LEU A 22 -2.15 -11.03 -2.81
CA LEU A 22 -0.70 -11.18 -2.84
C LEU A 22 0.04 -9.85 -3.05
N GLY A 23 1.37 -9.88 -2.90
CA GLY A 23 2.25 -8.77 -3.20
C GLY A 23 2.40 -7.74 -2.08
N SER A 24 1.85 -7.99 -0.89
CA SER A 24 1.84 -7.05 0.24
C SER A 24 1.20 -5.69 -0.08
N ASN A 25 0.27 -5.67 -1.05
CA ASN A 25 -0.50 -4.49 -1.41
C ASN A 25 -1.31 -3.91 -0.25
N ILE A 26 -1.60 -4.74 0.77
CA ILE A 26 -2.27 -4.30 1.99
C ILE A 26 -1.42 -3.28 2.75
N GLY A 27 -0.10 -3.31 2.55
CA GLY A 27 0.81 -2.32 3.11
C GLY A 27 0.53 -0.89 2.61
N ASN A 28 -0.16 -0.73 1.48
CA ASN A 28 -0.50 0.58 0.93
C ASN A 28 -1.71 1.23 1.60
N PHE A 29 -2.32 0.54 2.58
CA PHE A 29 -3.48 0.99 3.31
C PHE A 29 -3.03 1.49 4.67
N SER A 30 -3.66 2.57 5.15
CA SER A 30 -3.60 2.86 6.59
C SER A 30 -4.24 1.72 7.38
N GLN A 31 -3.94 1.61 8.68
CA GLN A 31 -4.51 0.57 9.53
C GLN A 31 -6.04 0.50 9.43
N THR A 32 -6.73 1.65 9.53
CA THR A 32 -8.19 1.72 9.44
C THR A 32 -8.70 1.27 8.08
N GLN A 33 -8.03 1.65 6.99
CA GLN A 33 -8.40 1.23 5.64
C GLN A 33 -8.18 -0.28 5.44
N ALA A 34 -7.11 -0.85 5.99
CA ALA A 34 -6.84 -2.28 5.92
C ALA A 34 -7.90 -3.09 6.68
N GLU A 35 -8.24 -2.68 7.89
CA GLU A 35 -9.31 -3.32 8.68
C GLU A 35 -10.65 -3.28 7.96
N GLU A 36 -11.02 -2.11 7.42
CA GLU A 36 -12.27 -1.95 6.69
C GLU A 36 -12.33 -2.80 5.44
N PHE A 37 -11.22 -2.85 4.68
CA PHE A 37 -11.09 -3.73 3.51
C PHE A 37 -11.35 -5.20 3.88
N PHE A 38 -10.74 -5.70 4.96
CA PHE A 38 -10.95 -7.08 5.38
C PHE A 38 -12.35 -7.33 5.96
N ARG A 39 -12.95 -6.36 6.66
CA ARG A 39 -14.35 -6.47 7.10
C ARG A 39 -15.30 -6.63 5.90
N GLN A 40 -15.10 -5.84 4.86
CA GLN A 40 -15.87 -5.95 3.61
C GLN A 40 -15.61 -7.30 2.92
N LEU A 41 -14.36 -7.76 2.90
CA LEU A 41 -14.02 -9.07 2.35
C LEU A 41 -14.69 -10.21 3.13
N ARG A 42 -14.67 -10.14 4.46
CA ARG A 42 -15.31 -11.12 5.34
C ARG A 42 -16.81 -11.23 5.08
N ALA A 43 -17.49 -10.10 4.85
CA ALA A 43 -18.92 -10.05 4.58
C ALA A 43 -19.33 -10.85 3.32
N VAL A 44 -18.44 -10.92 2.33
CA VAL A 44 -18.69 -11.59 1.04
C VAL A 44 -18.12 -13.02 0.97
N MET A 45 -17.48 -13.50 2.05
CA MET A 45 -16.97 -14.87 2.18
C MET A 45 -17.98 -15.83 2.82
N ASN A 46 -17.88 -17.12 2.47
CA ASN A 46 -18.54 -18.23 3.17
C ASN A 46 -17.64 -18.76 4.30
N GLU A 47 -18.21 -19.49 5.26
CA GLU A 47 -17.49 -19.98 6.45
C GLU A 47 -16.30 -20.89 6.12
N ASP A 48 -16.43 -21.73 5.09
CA ASP A 48 -15.36 -22.66 4.66
C ASP A 48 -14.28 -22.02 3.76
N ASP A 49 -14.50 -20.77 3.33
CA ASP A 49 -13.56 -20.08 2.46
C ASP A 49 -12.23 -19.81 3.18
N VAL A 50 -11.18 -19.63 2.39
CA VAL A 50 -9.84 -19.30 2.90
C VAL A 50 -9.34 -18.04 2.23
N LEU A 51 -8.75 -17.16 3.03
CA LEU A 51 -7.95 -16.04 2.54
C LEU A 51 -6.47 -16.42 2.62
N PHE A 52 -5.77 -16.31 1.50
CA PHE A 52 -4.32 -16.45 1.42
C PHE A 52 -3.72 -15.09 1.07
N ILE A 53 -3.03 -14.49 2.04
CA ILE A 53 -2.59 -13.10 1.98
C ILE A 53 -1.09 -12.96 2.25
N GLY A 54 -0.42 -12.11 1.47
CA GLY A 54 0.99 -11.79 1.65
C GLY A 54 1.24 -10.51 2.44
N PHE A 55 2.18 -10.55 3.38
CA PHE A 55 2.63 -9.43 4.20
C PHE A 55 4.15 -9.28 4.13
N ASP A 56 4.63 -8.08 3.81
CA ASP A 56 6.02 -7.71 4.00
C ASP A 56 6.28 -7.40 5.49
N LEU A 57 7.26 -8.08 6.07
CA LEU A 57 7.48 -8.06 7.52
C LEU A 57 8.41 -6.94 7.95
N GLN A 58 8.27 -6.51 9.20
CA GLN A 58 9.27 -5.67 9.85
C GLN A 58 10.61 -6.43 9.91
N LYS A 59 11.69 -5.71 9.58
CA LYS A 59 13.07 -6.22 9.52
C LYS A 59 14.02 -5.06 9.79
N ASN A 60 15.32 -5.24 9.53
CA ASN A 60 16.31 -4.18 9.70
C ASN A 60 15.82 -2.86 9.04
N PRO A 61 15.70 -1.75 9.79
CA PRO A 61 15.21 -0.47 9.29
C PRO A 61 15.96 0.04 8.05
N HIS A 62 17.28 -0.11 8.01
CA HIS A 62 18.09 0.32 6.88
C HIS A 62 17.88 -0.56 5.65
N THR A 63 17.56 -1.84 5.82
CA THR A 63 17.18 -2.71 4.70
C THR A 63 15.85 -2.26 4.10
N ILE A 64 14.88 -1.89 4.94
CA ILE A 64 13.60 -1.36 4.45
C ILE A 64 13.83 -0.03 3.75
N LEU A 65 14.51 0.93 4.40
CA LEU A 65 14.74 2.24 3.82
C LEU A 65 15.42 2.17 2.44
N ARG A 66 16.48 1.36 2.30
CA ARG A 66 17.16 1.17 1.00
C ARG A 66 16.30 0.58 -0.10
N ALA A 67 15.20 -0.10 0.23
CA ALA A 67 14.26 -0.60 -0.77
C ALA A 67 13.33 0.51 -1.32
N TYR A 68 13.25 1.66 -0.62
CA TYR A 68 12.47 2.83 -1.02
C TYR A 68 13.34 4.04 -1.39
N ASP A 69 14.64 3.95 -1.11
CA ASP A 69 15.66 4.95 -1.40
C ASP A 69 16.91 4.25 -1.93
N ASP A 70 16.76 3.66 -3.12
CA ASP A 70 17.85 2.95 -3.77
C ASP A 70 18.87 3.92 -4.37
N ALA A 71 20.15 3.58 -4.26
CA ALA A 71 21.25 4.43 -4.74
C ALA A 71 21.27 4.58 -6.27
N GLU A 72 20.57 3.71 -6.99
CA GLU A 72 20.46 3.73 -8.45
C GLU A 72 19.39 4.73 -8.93
N GLY A 73 18.57 5.28 -8.02
CA GLY A 73 17.56 6.29 -8.30
C GLY A 73 16.29 5.76 -8.98
N VAL A 74 16.08 4.44 -9.00
CA VAL A 74 14.95 3.80 -9.68
C VAL A 74 13.63 4.14 -8.98
N THR A 75 13.59 4.08 -7.65
CA THR A 75 12.38 4.43 -6.87
C THR A 75 12.05 5.92 -6.99
N ALA A 76 13.08 6.78 -7.01
CA ALA A 76 12.90 8.21 -7.22
C ALA A 76 12.31 8.50 -8.62
N ALA A 77 12.82 7.85 -9.66
CA ALA A 77 12.30 7.97 -11.02
C ALA A 77 10.85 7.47 -11.12
N PHE A 78 10.50 6.39 -10.41
CA PHE A 78 9.14 5.87 -10.34
C PHE A 78 8.16 6.90 -9.75
N ASN A 79 8.52 7.54 -8.63
CA ASN A 79 7.67 8.55 -8.00
C ASN A 79 7.54 9.82 -8.85
N LEU A 80 8.65 10.33 -9.39
CA LEU A 80 8.64 11.51 -10.26
C LEU A 80 7.84 11.30 -11.55
N ASN A 81 7.78 10.06 -12.05
CA ASN A 81 6.98 9.72 -13.21
C ASN A 81 5.48 9.99 -13.00
N LEU A 82 4.97 10.02 -11.76
CA LEU A 82 3.58 10.42 -11.52
C LEU A 82 3.34 11.87 -11.97
N LEU A 83 4.28 12.78 -11.73
CA LEU A 83 4.18 14.17 -12.19
C LEU A 83 4.20 14.24 -13.73
N THR A 84 5.07 13.46 -14.38
CA THR A 84 5.10 13.34 -15.84
C THR A 84 3.78 12.83 -16.40
N ARG A 85 3.14 11.86 -15.73
CA ARG A 85 1.82 11.37 -16.12
C ARG A 85 0.74 12.43 -15.93
N ILE A 86 0.75 13.18 -14.83
CA ILE A 86 -0.18 14.27 -14.58
C ILE A 86 -0.04 15.35 -15.68
N ASN A 87 1.18 15.70 -16.07
CA ASN A 87 1.41 16.61 -17.20
C ASN A 87 0.75 16.11 -18.49
N ARG A 88 1.00 14.85 -18.84
CA ARG A 88 0.49 14.24 -20.07
C ARG A 88 -1.03 14.05 -20.07
N GLU A 89 -1.60 13.60 -18.94
CA GLU A 89 -2.98 13.13 -18.86
C GLU A 89 -3.95 14.23 -18.44
N LEU A 90 -3.48 15.22 -17.68
CA LEU A 90 -4.32 16.29 -17.10
C LEU A 90 -3.93 17.70 -17.59
N GLY A 91 -2.95 17.80 -18.50
CA GLY A 91 -2.47 19.07 -19.03
C GLY A 91 -1.78 19.94 -17.97
N ALA A 92 -1.03 19.31 -17.07
CA ALA A 92 -0.26 20.04 -16.06
C ALA A 92 1.14 20.43 -16.57
N ASP A 93 1.80 21.35 -15.86
CA ASP A 93 3.12 21.88 -16.19
C ASP A 93 4.19 21.63 -15.10
N PHE A 94 4.09 20.51 -14.36
CA PHE A 94 5.12 20.13 -13.39
C PHE A 94 6.50 20.05 -14.05
N ASN A 95 7.48 20.77 -13.50
CA ASN A 95 8.89 20.52 -13.77
C ASN A 95 9.45 19.58 -12.70
N THR A 96 9.73 18.33 -13.07
CA THR A 96 10.18 17.27 -12.17
C THR A 96 11.52 17.57 -11.50
N GLU A 97 12.40 18.37 -12.11
CA GLU A 97 13.71 18.73 -11.52
C GLU A 97 13.59 19.63 -10.28
N ASN A 98 12.44 20.29 -10.12
CA ASN A 98 12.12 21.09 -8.94
C ASN A 98 11.59 20.24 -7.77
N PHE A 99 11.49 18.91 -7.92
CA PHE A 99 11.04 17.99 -6.88
C PHE A 99 12.15 17.01 -6.52
N LEU A 100 12.30 16.75 -5.23
CA LEU A 100 13.20 15.76 -4.67
C LEU A 100 12.38 14.57 -4.18
N HIS A 101 12.79 13.34 -4.51
CA HIS A 101 12.27 12.15 -3.85
C HIS A 101 12.83 12.07 -2.43
N TYR A 102 11.95 11.87 -1.45
CA TYR A 102 12.31 11.65 -0.06
C TYR A 102 11.55 10.46 0.47
N ALA A 103 12.27 9.45 0.96
CA ALA A 103 11.69 8.30 1.62
C ALA A 103 12.08 8.25 3.10
N SER A 104 11.18 7.72 3.92
CA SER A 104 11.44 7.47 5.33
C SER A 104 10.92 6.10 5.74
N TYR A 105 11.50 5.54 6.79
CA TYR A 105 10.96 4.38 7.48
C TYR A 105 11.01 4.64 8.97
N HIS A 106 9.87 4.52 9.64
CA HIS A 106 9.78 4.68 11.09
C HIS A 106 9.57 3.32 11.75
N PRO A 107 10.55 2.78 12.48
CA PRO A 107 10.42 1.46 13.11
C PRO A 107 9.32 1.37 14.16
N THR A 108 8.94 2.51 14.74
CA THR A 108 7.91 2.60 15.79
C THR A 108 6.50 2.38 15.26
N ASP A 109 6.20 2.83 14.05
CA ASP A 109 4.92 2.58 13.38
C ASP A 109 5.02 1.51 12.28
N GLY A 110 6.24 1.10 11.92
CA GLY A 110 6.50 0.07 10.93
C GLY A 110 6.22 0.50 9.48
N ALA A 111 6.04 1.78 9.19
CA ALA A 111 5.67 2.25 7.88
C ALA A 111 6.84 2.91 7.13
N ALA A 112 7.09 2.42 5.92
CA ALA A 112 7.85 3.15 4.93
C ALA A 112 6.92 4.17 4.27
N ARG A 113 7.42 5.38 4.00
CA ARG A 113 6.66 6.44 3.35
C ARG A 113 7.53 7.10 2.30
N SER A 114 6.93 7.53 1.21
CA SER A 114 7.62 8.33 0.21
C SER A 114 6.89 9.63 -0.09
N PHE A 115 7.68 10.64 -0.42
CA PHE A 115 7.27 12.00 -0.64
C PHE A 115 8.00 12.57 -1.86
N LEU A 116 7.34 13.51 -2.53
CA LEU A 116 8.02 14.45 -3.41
C LEU A 116 8.10 15.80 -2.69
N VAL A 117 9.30 16.34 -2.53
CA VAL A 117 9.55 17.58 -1.80
C VAL A 117 9.89 18.69 -2.78
N SER A 118 9.13 19.78 -2.74
CA SER A 118 9.40 20.95 -3.57
C SER A 118 10.74 21.60 -3.18
N ARG A 119 11.60 21.89 -4.16
CA ARG A 119 12.93 22.48 -3.93
C ARG A 119 12.93 24.01 -3.97
N LYS A 120 11.78 24.63 -4.30
CA LYS A 120 11.60 26.08 -4.40
C LYS A 120 10.13 26.47 -4.28
N ASN A 121 9.85 27.75 -4.10
CA ASN A 121 8.50 28.25 -4.31
C ASN A 121 8.15 28.12 -5.81
N GLN A 122 7.06 27.44 -6.13
CA GLN A 122 6.62 27.23 -7.51
C GLN A 122 5.10 27.10 -7.59
N THR A 123 4.55 27.47 -8.74
CA THR A 123 3.13 27.27 -9.06
C THR A 123 3.05 26.31 -10.23
N VAL A 124 2.12 25.35 -10.13
CA VAL A 124 1.81 24.39 -11.19
C VAL A 124 0.37 24.62 -11.62
N PHE A 125 0.17 24.86 -12.91
CA PHE A 125 -1.15 24.94 -13.51
C PHE A 125 -1.58 23.55 -13.99
N VAL A 126 -2.84 23.19 -13.76
CA VAL A 126 -3.45 21.95 -14.26
C VAL A 126 -4.64 22.32 -15.14
N ASP A 127 -4.48 22.17 -16.46
CA ASP A 127 -5.45 22.60 -17.47
C ASP A 127 -6.82 21.93 -17.31
N SER A 128 -6.85 20.61 -17.13
CA SER A 128 -8.12 19.86 -16.92
C SER A 128 -8.95 20.33 -15.73
N LEU A 129 -8.35 21.07 -14.78
CA LEU A 129 -9.01 21.62 -13.60
C LEU A 129 -9.13 23.15 -13.65
N SER A 130 -8.53 23.81 -14.65
CA SER A 130 -8.37 25.27 -14.73
C SER A 130 -7.86 25.89 -13.42
N LYS A 131 -6.90 25.22 -12.77
CA LYS A 131 -6.50 25.53 -11.40
C LYS A 131 -4.98 25.60 -11.23
N ASN A 132 -4.55 26.58 -10.44
CA ASN A 132 -3.18 26.69 -9.93
C ASN A 132 -3.03 25.98 -8.59
N PHE A 133 -1.90 25.30 -8.42
CA PHE A 133 -1.44 24.72 -7.17
C PHE A 133 -0.11 25.36 -6.81
N GLU A 134 -0.05 25.98 -5.64
CA GLU A 134 1.16 26.62 -5.13
C GLU A 134 1.88 25.67 -4.19
N PHE A 135 3.19 25.58 -4.34
CA PHE A 135 4.08 24.82 -3.47
C PHE A 135 5.13 25.75 -2.90
N THR A 136 5.29 25.72 -1.58
CA THR A 136 6.38 26.38 -0.87
C THR A 136 7.66 25.56 -0.95
N ILE A 137 8.81 26.19 -0.76
CA ILE A 137 10.09 25.49 -0.64
C ILE A 137 10.05 24.51 0.54
N TRP A 138 10.52 23.29 0.31
CA TRP A 138 10.50 22.15 1.23
C TRP A 138 9.12 21.61 1.58
N GLU A 139 8.08 21.99 0.82
CA GLU A 139 6.76 21.41 0.97
C GLU A 139 6.72 19.95 0.51
N PRO A 140 6.31 19.00 1.37
CA PRO A 140 6.20 17.60 0.99
C PRO A 140 4.82 17.27 0.40
N ILE A 141 4.81 16.56 -0.71
CA ILE A 141 3.65 15.87 -1.28
C ILE A 141 3.75 14.41 -0.88
N PHE A 142 2.79 13.92 -0.10
CA PHE A 142 2.72 12.49 0.24
C PHE A 142 2.39 11.66 -1.00
N MET A 143 3.20 10.62 -1.26
CA MET A 143 3.04 9.76 -2.44
C MET A 143 2.42 8.42 -2.05
N GLU A 144 3.06 7.71 -1.14
CA GLU A 144 2.62 6.38 -0.72
C GLU A 144 3.08 6.03 0.69
N ILE A 145 2.38 5.06 1.27
CA ILE A 145 2.78 4.33 2.47
C ILE A 145 3.01 2.88 2.09
N SER A 146 3.97 2.23 2.74
CA SER A 146 4.11 0.78 2.72
C SER A 146 4.34 0.28 4.14
N GLN A 147 3.25 -0.15 4.77
CA GLN A 147 3.23 -0.74 6.10
C GLN A 147 3.95 -2.09 6.08
N LYS A 148 4.88 -2.24 7.03
CA LYS A 148 5.55 -3.49 7.36
C LYS A 148 4.94 -4.04 8.63
N TYR A 149 4.65 -5.33 8.62
CA TYR A 149 3.87 -5.96 9.68
C TYR A 149 4.75 -6.80 10.61
N SER A 150 4.44 -6.76 11.90
CA SER A 150 4.86 -7.81 12.83
C SER A 150 3.82 -8.93 12.86
N LEU A 151 4.18 -10.10 13.39
CA LEU A 151 3.21 -11.21 13.54
C LEU A 151 2.04 -10.84 14.44
N ALA A 152 2.29 -10.05 15.49
CA ALA A 152 1.24 -9.56 16.37
C ALA A 152 0.28 -8.61 15.63
N MET A 153 0.79 -7.77 14.73
CA MET A 153 -0.06 -6.90 13.91
C MET A 153 -0.91 -7.70 12.92
N ILE A 154 -0.34 -8.76 12.30
CA ILE A 154 -1.09 -9.67 11.41
C ILE A 154 -2.23 -10.33 12.18
N ASP A 155 -1.94 -10.86 13.37
CA ASP A 155 -2.94 -11.53 14.21
C ASP A 155 -4.05 -10.57 14.67
N ALA A 156 -3.67 -9.38 15.13
CA ALA A 156 -4.61 -8.33 15.54
C ALA A 156 -5.51 -7.89 14.38
N LEU A 157 -4.94 -7.69 13.18
CA LEU A 157 -5.68 -7.31 11.98
C LEU A 157 -6.65 -8.42 11.55
N ALA A 158 -6.23 -9.68 11.61
CA ALA A 158 -7.12 -10.81 11.34
C ALA A 158 -8.31 -10.80 12.31
N HIS A 159 -8.02 -10.73 13.61
CA HIS A 159 -9.04 -10.77 14.65
C HIS A 159 -10.04 -9.61 14.54
N SER A 160 -9.55 -8.37 14.38
CA SER A 160 -10.41 -7.17 14.31
C SER A 160 -11.26 -7.09 13.04
N SER A 161 -10.94 -7.90 12.02
CA SER A 161 -11.66 -7.97 10.74
C SER A 161 -12.49 -9.25 10.55
N GLY A 162 -12.68 -10.04 11.61
CA GLY A 162 -13.55 -11.23 11.58
C GLY A 162 -12.87 -12.48 11.01
N PHE A 163 -11.56 -12.55 11.14
CA PHE A 163 -10.75 -13.71 10.75
C PHE A 163 -9.93 -14.23 11.94
N ARG A 164 -9.39 -15.44 11.75
CA ARG A 164 -8.32 -15.99 12.57
C ARG A 164 -7.17 -16.45 11.69
N VAL A 165 -5.94 -16.31 12.18
CA VAL A 165 -4.76 -16.83 11.51
C VAL A 165 -4.71 -18.35 11.72
N GLU A 166 -4.78 -19.12 10.63
CA GLU A 166 -4.61 -20.58 10.66
C GLU A 166 -3.12 -20.96 10.57
N LYS A 167 -2.36 -20.29 9.68
CA LYS A 167 -0.95 -20.60 9.45
C LYS A 167 -0.21 -19.44 8.82
N ASN A 168 1.05 -19.24 9.22
CA ASN A 168 2.00 -18.36 8.53
C ASN A 168 3.08 -19.18 7.83
N LEU A 169 3.35 -18.87 6.57
CA LEU A 169 4.40 -19.46 5.74
C LEU A 169 5.43 -18.38 5.43
N PHE A 170 6.71 -18.65 5.68
CA PHE A 170 7.79 -17.66 5.56
C PHE A 170 8.75 -18.01 4.43
N ASP A 171 9.39 -16.99 3.87
CA ASP A 171 10.61 -17.18 3.09
C ASP A 171 11.78 -17.57 4.01
N SER A 172 12.91 -17.99 3.42
CA SER A 172 14.08 -18.46 4.18
C SER A 172 14.69 -17.39 5.09
N LYS A 173 14.52 -16.10 4.78
CA LYS A 173 14.98 -14.97 5.60
C LYS A 173 13.94 -14.48 6.60
N LYS A 174 12.70 -15.01 6.54
CA LYS A 174 11.54 -14.53 7.34
C LYS A 174 11.31 -13.03 7.18
N PHE A 175 11.46 -12.54 5.96
CA PHE A 175 11.24 -11.17 5.54
C PHE A 175 9.84 -10.94 5.00
N TYR A 176 9.16 -12.02 4.63
CA TYR A 176 7.81 -12.02 4.08
C TYR A 176 7.00 -13.17 4.69
N ALA A 177 5.72 -12.93 4.94
CA ALA A 177 4.77 -13.95 5.38
C ALA A 177 3.63 -14.10 4.38
N ASN A 178 3.41 -15.31 3.89
CA ASN A 178 2.12 -15.70 3.34
C ASN A 178 1.28 -16.30 4.45
N SER A 179 0.22 -15.60 4.84
CA SER A 179 -0.69 -15.97 5.92
C SER A 179 -1.96 -16.60 5.35
N VAL A 180 -2.40 -17.68 6.00
CA VAL A 180 -3.65 -18.39 5.73
C VAL A 180 -4.63 -17.98 6.81
N TRP A 181 -5.69 -17.27 6.42
CA TRP A 181 -6.73 -16.81 7.34
C TRP A 181 -8.03 -17.56 7.07
N LYS A 182 -8.76 -17.85 8.16
CA LYS A 182 -10.10 -18.43 8.11
C LYS A 182 -11.13 -17.44 8.67
N PRO A 183 -12.31 -17.35 8.05
CA PRO A 183 -13.46 -16.65 8.62
C PRO A 183 -13.75 -17.11 10.07
N VAL A 184 -14.14 -16.17 10.93
CA VAL A 184 -14.74 -16.39 12.25
C VAL A 184 -16.17 -15.88 12.24
#